data_AF-A0A2M8E791-F1
#
_entry.id   AF-A0A2M8E791-F1
#
_cell.length_a   1.000
_cell.length_b   1.000
_cell.length_c   1.000
_cell.angle_alpha   90.00
_cell.angle_beta   90.00
_cell.angle_gamma   90.00
#
_symmetry.space_group_name_H-M   'P 1'
#
loop_
_entity.id
_entity.type
_entity.pdbx_description
1 polymer ?
#
loop_
_entity_poly.entity_id
_entity_poly.type
_entity_poly.pdbx_seq_one_letter_code
_entity_poly.pdbx_strand_id
1 'polypeptide(L)' 'IKFVTPEQRHLGQDVQLLQKRSEVYAQAREKNPMRWSKNTRNWSRVTEVHLNPDKPISKELKSPEN' A
#
# COMPACT_ATOMS: atom_id res chain seq x y z
N ILE A 1 -8.09 -1.00 4.13
CA ILE A 1 -7.55 -2.36 3.84
C ILE A 1 -7.55 -2.56 2.32
N LYS A 2 -6.45 -3.08 1.72
CA LYS A 2 -6.25 -3.16 0.25
C LYS A 2 -6.52 -4.57 -0.32
N PHE A 3 -7.45 -5.31 0.29
CA PHE A 3 -7.85 -6.68 -0.08
C PHE A 3 -6.65 -7.64 -0.19
N VAL A 4 -5.88 -7.70 0.89
CA VAL A 4 -4.72 -8.57 1.09
C VAL A 4 -4.97 -9.35 2.37
N THR A 5 -4.83 -10.67 2.34
CA THR A 5 -4.96 -11.49 3.54
C THR A 5 -3.70 -11.37 4.41
N PRO A 6 -3.78 -11.61 5.73
CA PRO A 6 -2.59 -11.65 6.59
C PRO A 6 -1.51 -12.61 6.06
N GLU A 7 -1.92 -13.79 5.58
CA GLU A 7 -1.02 -14.78 4.99
C GLU A 7 -0.30 -14.26 3.74
N GLN A 8 -1.02 -13.68 2.77
CA GLN A 8 -0.41 -13.08 1.57
C GLN A 8 0.60 -11.99 1.93
N ARG A 9 0.34 -11.24 3.00
CA ARG A 9 1.25 -10.22 3.50
C ARG A 9 2.49 -10.83 4.15
N HIS A 10 2.33 -11.89 4.95
CA HIS A 10 3.44 -12.60 5.59
C HIS A 10 4.34 -13.27 4.55
N LEU A 11 3.76 -13.76 3.45
CA LEU A 11 4.47 -14.33 2.31
C LEU A 11 5.04 -13.27 1.35
N GLY A 12 4.80 -11.98 1.60
CA GLY A 12 5.26 -10.87 0.73
C GLY A 12 4.58 -10.78 -0.64
N GLN A 13 3.58 -11.63 -0.92
CA GLN A 13 2.85 -11.68 -2.19
C GLN A 13 2.02 -10.42 -2.44
N ASP A 14 1.73 -9.66 -1.39
CA ASP A 14 0.96 -8.43 -1.46
C ASP A 14 1.63 -7.35 -2.32
N VAL A 15 2.96 -7.33 -2.43
CA VAL A 15 3.67 -6.39 -3.31
C VAL A 15 3.24 -6.58 -4.76
N GLN A 16 3.38 -7.80 -5.28
CA GLN A 16 3.05 -8.14 -6.66
C GLN A 16 1.55 -8.00 -6.92
N LEU A 17 0.71 -8.42 -5.96
CA LEU A 17 -0.74 -8.31 -6.06
C LEU A 17 -1.20 -6.85 -6.16
N LEU A 18 -0.63 -5.97 -5.34
CA LEU A 18 -0.95 -4.54 -5.36
C LEU A 18 -0.44 -3.83 -6.61
N GLN A 19 0.75 -4.19 -7.10
CA GLN A 19 1.28 -3.68 -8.36
C GLN A 19 0.36 -4.04 -9.54
N LYS A 20 -0.01 -5.32 -9.67
CA LYS A 20 -0.92 -5.78 -10.73
C LYS A 20 -2.27 -5.05 -10.69
N ARG A 21 -2.80 -4.79 -9.49
CA ARG A 21 -4.04 -4.00 -9.34
C ARG A 21 -3.86 -2.56 -9.80
N SER A 22 -2.73 -1.94 -9.50
CA SER A 22 -2.41 -0.60 -9.98
C SER A 22 -2.44 -0.53 -11.50
N GLU A 23 -1.80 -1.49 -12.16
CA GLU A 23 -1.73 -1.57 -13.63
C GLU A 23 -3.12 -1.76 -14.26
N VAL A 24 -3.94 -2.68 -13.74
CA VAL A 24 -5.30 -2.90 -14.22
C VAL A 24 -6.14 -1.63 -14.15
N TYR A 25 -6.04 -0.90 -13.04
CA TYR A 25 -6.79 0.35 -12.85
C TYR A 25 -6.26 1.47 -13.76
N ALA A 26 -4.94 1.56 -13.97
CA ALA A 26 -4.34 2.52 -14.89
C ALA A 26 -4.83 2.29 -16.32
N GLN A 27 -4.78 1.05 -16.80
CA GLN A 27 -5.27 0.67 -18.14
C GLN A 27 -6.77 0.91 -18.29
N ALA A 28 -7.58 0.61 -17.25
CA ALA A 28 -9.01 0.86 -17.29
C ALA A 28 -9.35 2.36 -17.35
N ARG A 29 -8.54 3.20 -16.71
CA ARG A 29 -8.68 4.67 -16.79
C ARG A 29 -8.29 5.19 -18.17
N GLU A 30 -7.19 4.70 -18.74
CA GLU A 30 -6.74 5.06 -20.08
C GLU A 30 -7.79 4.71 -21.15
N LYS A 31 -8.40 3.53 -21.04
CA LYS A 31 -9.44 3.08 -21.98
C LYS A 31 -10.72 3.92 -21.93
N ASN A 32 -11.13 4.40 -20.76
CA ASN A 32 -12.40 5.10 -20.59
C ASN A 32 -12.27 6.31 -19.64
N PRO A 33 -11.54 7.36 -20.01
CA PRO A 33 -11.22 8.46 -19.11
C PRO A 33 -12.48 9.20 -18.61
N MET A 34 -13.52 9.31 -19.42
CA MET A 34 -14.80 9.97 -19.05
C MET A 34 -15.51 9.32 -17.86
N ARG A 35 -15.28 8.03 -17.59
CA ARG A 35 -15.84 7.33 -16.43
C ARG A 35 -15.16 7.71 -15.10
N TRP A 36 -13.97 8.30 -15.17
CA TRP A 36 -13.14 8.59 -13.99
C TRP A 36 -13.09 10.10 -13.75
N SER A 37 -13.84 10.58 -12.76
CA SER A 37 -13.82 11.99 -12.34
C SER A 37 -12.53 12.38 -11.59
N LYS A 38 -11.78 11.40 -11.07
CA LYS A 38 -10.56 11.58 -10.29
C LYS A 38 -9.53 10.50 -10.65
N ASN A 39 -8.38 10.55 -9.98
CA ASN A 39 -7.34 9.52 -10.05
C ASN A 39 -7.86 8.14 -9.62
N THR A 40 -7.16 7.11 -10.09
CA THR A 40 -7.40 5.73 -9.67
C THR A 40 -7.12 5.54 -8.18
N ARG A 41 -7.69 4.48 -7.60
CA ARG A 41 -7.47 4.13 -6.19
C ARG A 41 -5.97 3.94 -5.91
N ASN A 42 -5.52 4.41 -4.74
CA ASN A 42 -4.14 4.24 -4.31
C ASN A 42 -3.87 2.78 -3.89
N TRP A 43 -3.12 2.07 -4.74
CA TRP A 43 -2.73 0.68 -4.54
C TRP A 43 -1.34 0.49 -3.91
N SER A 44 -0.65 1.54 -3.45
CA SER A 44 0.66 1.42 -2.76
C SER A 44 0.66 0.41 -1.60
N ARG A 45 1.80 -0.20 -1.27
CA ARG A 45 1.89 -0.98 -0.02
C ARG A 45 1.89 -0.03 1.18
N VAL A 46 1.15 -0.35 2.23
CA VAL A 46 1.25 0.35 3.52
C VAL A 46 2.29 -0.40 4.37
N THR A 47 3.44 0.22 4.61
CA THR A 47 4.55 -0.38 5.35
C THR A 47 4.31 -0.37 6.85
N GLU A 48 3.94 0.79 7.38
CA GLU A 48 3.82 1.03 8.82
C GLU A 48 2.48 1.70 9.13
N VAL A 49 1.92 1.34 10.29
CA VAL A 49 0.74 1.98 10.87
C VAL A 49 0.99 2.16 12.36
N HIS A 50 0.72 3.34 12.88
CA HIS A 50 0.89 3.64 14.31
C HIS A 50 -0.47 3.52 15.02
N LEU A 51 -0.47 2.84 16.17
CA LEU A 51 -1.62 2.83 17.07
C LEU A 51 -1.44 4.00 18.06
N ASN A 52 -2.38 4.95 18.07
CA ASN A 52 -2.37 6.20 18.87
C ASN A 52 -1.28 7.23 18.46
N PRO A 53 -1.59 8.16 17.53
CA PRO A 53 -0.65 9.16 17.03
C PRO A 53 -0.31 10.30 18.02
N ASP A 54 -1.01 10.43 19.16
CA ASP A 54 -0.81 11.52 20.11
C ASP A 54 0.42 11.36 21.02
N LYS A 55 1.17 10.25 20.89
CA LYS A 55 2.43 10.06 21.61
C LYS A 55 3.60 10.54 20.75
N PRO A 56 4.32 11.61 21.15
CA PRO A 56 5.50 12.07 20.43
C PRO A 56 6.58 10.98 20.48
N ILE A 57 7.11 10.64 19.31
CA ILE A 57 8.17 9.64 19.14
C ILE A 57 9.47 10.24 19.71
N SER A 58 9.99 9.70 20.80
CA SER A 58 11.41 9.87 21.11
C SER A 58 12.20 9.18 20.01
N LYS A 59 12.86 9.97 19.17
CA LYS A 59 13.79 9.48 18.15
C LYS A 59 14.94 8.77 18.85
N GLU A 60 14.94 7.44 18.83
CA GLU A 60 16.18 6.67 18.96
C GLU A 60 16.32 5.76 17.74
N LEU A 61 17.35 6.07 16.96
CA LEU A 61 17.77 5.35 15.77
C LEU A 61 18.90 4.37 16.16
N LYS A 62 18.73 3.13 15.66
CA LYS A 62 19.75 2.12 15.27
C LYS A 62 20.54 1.37 16.36
N SER A 63 20.25 0.07 16.49
CA SER A 63 21.00 -1.09 15.94
C SER A 63 20.72 -2.33 16.82
N PRO A 64 20.81 -3.56 16.30
CA PRO A 64 22.06 -4.26 16.55
C PRO A 64 22.61 -4.98 15.31
N GLU A 65 23.90 -4.83 15.11
CA GLU A 65 24.73 -5.89 14.54
C GLU A 65 24.71 -7.09 15.51
N ASN A 66 24.47 -8.28 14.96
CA ASN A 66 25.19 -9.49 15.35
C ASN A 66 25.12 -10.49 14.19
#